data_AF-A0A9P4NBR9-F1
#
_entry.id   AF-A0A9P4NBR9-F1
#
_cell.length_a   1.000
_cell.length_b   1.000
_cell.length_c   1.000
_cell.angle_alpha   90.00
_cell.angle_beta   90.00
_cell.angle_gamma   90.00
#
_symmetry.space_group_name_H-M   'P 1'
#
loop_
_entity.id
_entity.type
_entity.pdbx_description
1 polymer ?
#
loop_
_entity_poly.entity_id
_entity_poly.type
_entity_poly.pdbx_seq_one_letter_code
_entity_poly.pdbx_strand_id
1 'polypeptide(L)'
;LSDLSITIFDQRSSDWHQTQRLGNSHTSSKKYLSWKLACLEEADVIALYLQPVLISSSDMLELRIYSSSGKLVVCCPEGLWRRGDVEIVCQDFASGDNGKAEGGC
;
A
#
# COMPACT_ATOMS: atom_id res chain seq x y z
N LEU A 1 8.37 7.08 18.56
CA LEU A 1 7.21 7.56 17.76
C LEU A 1 6.21 8.31 18.63
N SER A 2 6.05 7.98 19.91
CA SER A 2 5.12 8.63 20.84
C SER A 2 5.34 10.14 21.02
N ASP A 3 6.55 10.63 20.78
CA ASP A 3 6.92 12.04 20.91
C ASP A 3 6.63 12.88 19.65
N LEU A 4 6.11 12.26 18.58
CA LEU A 4 5.77 12.91 17.32
C LEU A 4 4.25 12.87 17.12
N SER A 5 3.68 13.97 16.64
CA SER A 5 2.25 14.05 16.28
C SER A 5 2.01 13.33 14.95
N ILE A 6 1.97 12.00 14.98
CA ILE A 6 1.79 11.14 13.80
C ILE A 6 0.45 10.41 13.92
N THR A 7 -0.31 10.41 12.82
CA THR A 7 -1.49 9.56 12.65
C THR A 7 -1.10 8.34 11.81
N ILE A 8 -1.45 7.14 12.27
CA ILE A 8 -1.19 5.88 11.55
C ILE A 8 -2.51 5.26 11.12
N PHE A 9 -2.69 5.10 9.81
CA PHE A 9 -3.80 4.35 9.25
C PHE A 9 -3.42 2.86 9.11
N ASP A 10 -3.74 2.05 10.11
CA ASP A 10 -3.45 0.61 10.08
C ASP A 10 -4.60 -0.19 9.45
N GLN A 11 -4.33 -0.76 8.28
CA GLN A 11 -5.27 -1.63 7.55
C GLN A 11 -5.52 -2.98 8.25
N ARG A 12 -4.66 -3.38 9.20
CA ARG A 12 -4.74 -4.66 9.92
C ARG A 12 -5.45 -4.57 11.27
N SER A 13 -6.11 -3.44 11.58
CA SER A 13 -6.88 -3.31 12.82
C SER A 13 -7.90 -4.44 12.97
N SER A 14 -8.01 -4.97 14.19
CA SER A 14 -8.95 -6.04 14.57
C SER A 14 -10.40 -5.72 14.20
N ASP A 15 -10.74 -4.43 14.13
CA ASP A 15 -12.08 -3.94 13.79
C ASP A 15 -12.50 -4.34 12.38
N TRP A 16 -11.54 -4.44 11.44
CA TRP A 16 -11.81 -4.85 10.06
C TRP A 16 -11.78 -6.37 9.87
N HIS A 17 -11.07 -7.10 10.72
CA HIS A 17 -11.01 -8.56 10.67
C HIS A 17 -12.37 -9.22 10.95
N GLN A 18 -13.21 -8.62 11.80
CA GLN A 18 -14.57 -9.12 12.04
C GLN A 18 -15.50 -8.92 10.84
N THR A 19 -15.35 -7.79 10.12
CA THR A 19 -16.15 -7.52 8.91
C THR A 19 -15.83 -8.45 7.74
N GLN A 20 -14.59 -8.95 7.63
CA GLN A 20 -14.19 -9.89 6.57
C GLN A 20 -14.66 -11.33 6.82
N ARG A 21 -14.75 -11.78 8.08
CA ARG A 21 -15.15 -13.16 8.42
C ARG A 21 -16.64 -13.44 8.27
N LEU A 22 -17.49 -12.42 8.31
CA LEU A 22 -18.94 -12.62 8.39
C LEU A 22 -19.62 -12.97 7.06
N GLY A 23 -18.92 -13.00 5.92
CA GLY A 23 -19.43 -13.48 4.62
C GLY A 23 -20.64 -12.75 4.04
N ASN A 24 -21.27 -11.86 4.81
CA ASN A 24 -22.53 -11.19 4.51
C ASN A 24 -22.35 -9.69 4.72
N SER A 25 -21.94 -9.00 3.67
CA SER A 25 -22.64 -7.83 3.13
C SER A 25 -21.71 -7.06 2.21
N HIS A 26 -22.16 -6.83 0.97
CA HIS A 26 -21.56 -5.85 0.07
C HIS A 26 -21.31 -4.49 0.75
N THR A 27 -22.06 -4.14 1.80
CA THR A 27 -21.92 -2.87 2.52
C THR A 27 -20.67 -2.79 3.40
N SER A 28 -20.29 -3.89 4.08
CA SER A 28 -19.11 -3.91 4.97
C SER A 28 -17.81 -3.81 4.17
N SER A 29 -17.70 -4.57 3.08
CA SER A 29 -16.54 -4.50 2.18
C SER A 29 -16.44 -3.15 1.46
N LYS A 30 -17.58 -2.55 1.06
CA LYS A 30 -17.60 -1.19 0.50
C LYS A 30 -17.12 -0.16 1.52
N LYS A 31 -17.60 -0.23 2.76
CA LYS A 31 -17.18 0.70 3.82
C LYS A 31 -15.69 0.61 4.10
N TYR A 32 -15.15 -0.62 4.19
CA TYR A 32 -13.71 -0.83 4.35
C TYR A 32 -12.93 -0.25 3.17
N LEU A 33 -13.33 -0.55 1.93
CA LEU A 33 -12.66 -0.05 0.75
C LEU A 33 -12.72 1.48 0.65
N SER A 34 -13.88 2.09 0.91
CA SER A 34 -14.04 3.55 0.93
C SER A 34 -13.17 4.20 2.00
N TRP A 35 -13.10 3.60 3.20
CA TRP A 35 -12.20 4.07 4.25
C TRP A 35 -10.73 3.97 3.81
N LYS A 36 -10.32 2.82 3.26
CA LYS A 36 -8.95 2.60 2.79
C LYS A 36 -8.54 3.62 1.71
N LEU A 37 -9.40 3.86 0.73
CA LEU A 37 -9.16 4.84 -0.33
C LEU A 37 -9.03 6.25 0.25
N ALA A 38 -9.90 6.65 1.19
CA ALA A 38 -9.80 7.94 1.85
C ALA A 38 -8.49 8.09 2.64
N CYS A 39 -8.07 7.06 3.38
CA CYS A 39 -6.78 7.06 4.09
C CYS A 39 -5.59 7.17 3.14
N LEU A 40 -5.60 6.45 2.00
CA LEU A 40 -4.53 6.54 1.01
C LEU A 40 -4.48 7.91 0.33
N GLU A 41 -5.63 8.55 0.12
CA GLU A 41 -5.72 9.92 -0.40
C GLU A 41 -5.16 10.95 0.60
N GLU A 42 -5.57 10.87 1.87
CA GLU A 42 -5.17 11.78 2.94
C GLU A 42 -3.71 11.61 3.39
N ALA A 43 -3.14 10.40 3.27
CA ALA A 43 -1.79 10.13 3.76
C ALA A 43 -0.72 11.00 3.09
N ASP A 44 0.19 11.55 3.91
CA ASP A 44 1.42 12.21 3.48
C ASP A 44 2.49 11.20 3.03
N VAL A 45 2.46 9.99 3.61
CA VAL A 45 3.37 8.88 3.31
C VAL A 45 2.59 7.58 3.27
N ILE A 46 2.77 6.80 2.22
CA ILE A 46 2.18 5.47 2.03
C ILE A 46 3.29 4.43 2.12
N ALA A 47 3.29 3.62 3.16
CA ALA A 47 4.18 2.47 3.29
C ALA A 47 3.49 1.21 2.76
N LEU A 48 3.89 0.74 1.58
CA LEU A 48 3.34 -0.46 0.94
C LEU A 48 4.29 -1.64 1.14
N TYR A 49 3.85 -2.64 1.89
CA TYR A 49 4.59 -3.89 2.09
C TYR A 49 4.00 -5.02 1.24
N LEU A 50 4.78 -5.56 0.31
CA LEU A 50 4.38 -6.67 -0.55
C LEU A 50 4.82 -7.99 0.07
N GLN A 51 3.87 -8.75 0.60
CA GLN A 51 4.19 -10.03 1.23
C GLN A 51 4.62 -11.08 0.18
N PRO A 52 5.78 -11.76 0.34
CA PRO A 52 6.32 -12.70 -0.66
C PRO A 52 5.36 -13.81 -1.08
N VAL A 53 4.62 -14.32 -0.10
CA VAL A 53 3.75 -15.49 -0.24
C VAL A 53 2.41 -15.15 -0.87
N LEU A 54 1.93 -13.91 -0.72
CA LEU A 54 0.62 -13.48 -1.18
C LEU A 54 0.61 -11.99 -1.47
N ILE A 55 0.47 -11.65 -2.74
CA ILE A 55 0.23 -10.27 -3.20
C ILE A 55 -1.23 -10.18 -3.58
N SER A 56 -1.96 -9.19 -3.06
CA SER A 56 -3.32 -8.95 -3.49
C SER A 56 -3.36 -8.08 -4.76
N SER A 57 -4.40 -8.26 -5.58
CA SER A 57 -4.62 -7.40 -6.76
C SER A 57 -4.80 -5.92 -6.36
N SER A 58 -5.31 -5.65 -5.15
CA SER A 58 -5.41 -4.29 -4.61
C SER A 58 -4.03 -3.68 -4.33
N ASP A 59 -3.07 -4.44 -3.79
CA ASP A 59 -1.73 -3.91 -3.49
C ASP A 59 -1.00 -3.48 -4.78
N MET A 60 -1.14 -4.27 -5.86
CA MET A 60 -0.57 -3.93 -7.17
C MET A 60 -1.26 -2.73 -7.82
N LEU A 61 -2.57 -2.57 -7.58
CA LEU A 61 -3.30 -1.40 -8.06
C LEU A 61 -2.85 -0.14 -7.32
N GLU A 62 -2.70 -0.22 -6.00
CA GLU A 62 -2.21 0.88 -5.16
C GLU A 62 -0.81 1.29 -5.55
N LEU A 63 0.10 0.32 -5.76
CA LEU A 63 1.42 0.56 -6.30
C LEU A 63 1.35 1.42 -7.57
N ARG A 64 0.47 1.06 -8.51
CA ARG A 64 0.38 1.77 -9.80
C ARG A 64 -0.33 3.12 -9.72
N ILE A 65 -1.30 3.29 -8.82
CA ILE A 65 -2.00 4.57 -8.65
C ILE A 65 -1.09 5.60 -7.99
N TYR A 66 -0.31 5.17 -6.99
CA TYR A 66 0.51 6.08 -6.18
C TYR A 66 1.98 6.14 -6.59
N SER A 67 2.40 5.42 -7.63
CA SER A 67 3.80 5.39 -8.06
C SER A 67 4.37 6.75 -8.48
N SER A 68 3.53 7.65 -9.01
CA SER A 68 3.92 9.03 -9.36
C SER A 68 3.64 10.07 -8.26
N SER A 69 3.08 9.65 -7.12
CA SER A 69 2.58 10.59 -6.11
C SER A 69 3.67 11.22 -5.24
N GLY A 70 4.90 10.69 -5.28
CA GLY A 70 6.01 11.10 -4.41
C GLY A 70 5.86 10.70 -2.93
N LYS A 71 4.70 10.16 -2.52
CA LYS A 71 4.42 9.71 -1.15
C LYS A 71 4.55 8.21 -0.93
N LEU A 72 4.82 7.43 -1.98
CA LEU A 72 4.83 5.96 -1.90
C LEU A 72 6.24 5.43 -1.56
N VAL A 73 6.33 4.64 -0.50
CA VAL A 73 7.51 3.86 -0.13
C VAL A 73 7.14 2.38 -0.23
N VAL A 74 7.85 1.63 -1.08
CA VAL A 74 7.57 0.22 -1.35
C VAL A 74 8.61 -0.66 -0.69
N CYS A 75 8.17 -1.66 0.07
CA CYS A 75 9.00 -2.73 0.59
C CYS A 75 8.69 -4.02 -0.17
N CYS A 76 9.68 -4.52 -0.91
CA CYS A 76 9.58 -5.69 -1.77
C CYS A 76 10.64 -6.73 -1.37
N PRO A 77 10.37 -7.57 -0.36
CA PRO A 77 11.30 -8.59 0.10
C PRO A 77 11.72 -9.59 -0.99
N GLU A 78 12.89 -10.21 -0.80
CA GLU A 78 13.36 -11.31 -1.65
C GLU A 78 12.35 -12.47 -1.68
N GLY A 79 12.25 -13.14 -2.84
CA GLY A 79 11.31 -14.25 -3.05
C GLY A 79 9.90 -13.83 -3.44
N LEU A 80 9.62 -12.53 -3.61
CA LEU A 80 8.38 -12.05 -4.21
C LEU A 80 8.28 -12.49 -5.68
N TRP A 81 7.29 -13.32 -6.02
CA TRP A 81 7.15 -13.88 -7.36
C TRP A 81 6.89 -12.86 -8.48
N ARG A 82 6.43 -11.63 -8.14
CA ARG A 82 6.24 -10.49 -9.07
C ARG A 82 7.24 -9.37 -8.88
N ARG A 83 8.41 -9.67 -8.30
CA ARG A 83 9.43 -8.64 -8.05
C ARG A 83 9.81 -7.85 -9.30
N GLY A 84 9.95 -8.50 -10.46
CA GLY A 84 10.24 -7.82 -11.72
C GLY A 84 9.17 -6.79 -12.13
N ASP A 85 7.88 -7.11 -11.95
CA ASP A 85 6.78 -6.17 -12.23
C ASP A 85 6.90 -4.92 -11.34
N VAL A 86 7.22 -5.12 -10.06
CA VAL A 86 7.36 -4.05 -9.07
C VAL A 86 8.57 -3.17 -9.39
N GLU A 87 9.70 -3.79 -9.74
CA GLU A 87 10.94 -3.08 -10.11
C GLU A 87 10.73 -2.21 -11.35
N ILE A 88 10.07 -2.72 -12.39
CA ILE A 88 9.76 -1.94 -13.61
C ILE A 88 8.92 -0.72 -13.26
N VAL A 89 7.86 -0.90 -12.47
CA VAL A 89 7.03 0.23 -12.02
C VAL A 89 7.89 1.23 -11.27
N CYS A 90 8.64 0.81 -10.25
CA CYS A 90 9.49 1.73 -9.48
C CYS A 90 10.54 2.46 -10.35
N GLN A 91 11.12 1.80 -11.36
CA GLN A 91 12.11 2.39 -12.27
C GLN A 91 11.48 3.41 -13.22
N ASP A 92 10.32 3.10 -13.80
CA ASP A 92 9.60 4.01 -14.70
C ASP A 92 9.29 5.34 -14.01
N PHE A 93 8.99 5.32 -12.70
CA PHE A 93 8.67 6.53 -11.95
C PHE A 93 9.90 7.21 -11.33
N ALA A 94 10.95 6.47 -10.94
CA ALA A 94 12.20 7.07 -10.45
C ALA A 94 12.96 7.85 -11.55
N SER A 95 12.67 7.57 -12.82
CA SER A 95 13.26 8.25 -13.99
C SER A 95 12.54 9.57 -14.34
N GLY A 96 11.37 9.81 -13.76
CA GLY A 96 10.66 11.09 -13.80
C GLY A 96 11.10 11.95 -12.62
N ASP A 97 11.46 13.20 -12.89
CA ASP A 97 11.98 14.18 -11.94
C ASP A 97 11.33 14.09 -10.53
N ASN A 98 12.18 14.01 -9.51
CA ASN A 98 11.89 14.09 -8.07
C ASN A 98 11.45 12.80 -7.34
N GLY A 99 12.41 11.97 -6.93
CA GLY A 99 12.19 10.93 -5.91
C GLY A 99 13.22 9.82 -5.95
N LYS A 100 14.39 10.04 -5.32
CA LYS A 100 15.37 8.99 -5.04
C LYS A 100 14.70 7.83 -4.29
N ALA A 101 14.39 6.74 -4.98
CA ALA A 101 14.17 5.43 -4.37
C ALA A 101 15.53 4.92 -3.85
N GLU A 102 16.06 5.53 -2.80
CA GLU A 102 17.21 4.98 -2.07
C GLU A 102 16.70 3.89 -1.13
N GLY A 103 16.56 2.72 -1.73
CA GLY A 103 16.15 1.50 -1.08
C GLY A 103 16.19 0.42 -2.13
N GLY A 104 17.39 -0.15 -2.32
CA GLY A 104 17.54 -1.37 -3.10
C GLY A 104 16.50 -2.37 -2.62
N CYS A 105 15.73 -2.88 -3.58
CA CYS A 105 14.91 -4.05 -3.41
C CYS A 105 15.78 -5.21 -2.94
#